data_AF-A0A6B7EJC5-F1
#
_entry.id   AF-A0A6B7EJC5-F1
#
_cell.length_a   1.000
_cell.length_b   1.000
_cell.length_c   1.000
_cell.angle_alpha   90.00
_cell.angle_beta   90.00
_cell.angle_gamma   90.00
#
_symmetry.space_group_name_H-M   'P 1'
#
loop_
_entity.id
_entity.type
_entity.pdbx_description
1 polymer ?
#
loop_
_entity_poly.entity_id
_entity_poly.type
_entity_poly.pdbx_seq_one_letter_code
_entity_poly.pdbx_strand_id
1 'polypeptide(L)'
;PLELDIDIKDDPYIDRIDSYQKKTGLTEAIQTGIGQLNGIPIAMGVMEFGFMGGSMGSAVGEKITRLIEYATTQSLPLIIVCASGGARMQEGSLSLMQMAKISSALYHFQIIQKFFYLSILTSPTTGGVTASFGMLGDMIVAEPNAYIAFAGKRVIEQTLNKEVPEGSQETEYLFDKGLFDLVVPRKTLKSVLNEVFDFHSFFSL
;
A
#
# COMPACT_ATOMS: atom_id res chain seq x y z
N PRO A 1 10.63 33.30 -5.56
CA PRO A 1 11.58 32.85 -4.53
C PRO A 1 10.83 32.57 -3.22
N LEU A 2 10.31 31.35 -3.08
CA LEU A 2 10.07 30.74 -1.77
C LEU A 2 11.11 29.64 -1.66
N GLU A 3 12.23 29.96 -1.02
CA GLU A 3 13.15 28.94 -0.52
C GLU A 3 12.38 28.20 0.58
N LEU A 4 12.01 26.94 0.33
CA LEU A 4 11.77 26.02 1.43
C LEU A 4 13.13 25.82 2.09
N ASP A 5 13.37 26.54 3.18
CA ASP A 5 14.39 26.20 4.16
C ASP A 5 14.07 24.79 4.66
N ILE A 6 14.67 23.79 4.02
CA ILE A 6 14.80 22.46 4.60
C ILE A 6 15.84 22.63 5.70
N ASP A 7 15.37 23.05 6.88
CA ASP A 7 16.15 22.99 8.11
C ASP A 7 16.41 21.50 8.37
N ILE A 8 17.52 20.98 7.82
CA ILE A 8 18.06 19.67 8.16
C ILE A 8 18.63 19.82 9.58
N LYS A 9 17.76 19.96 10.57
CA LYS A 9 18.05 19.34 11.84
C LYS A 9 18.05 17.85 11.58
N ASP A 10 19.24 17.25 11.59
CA ASP A 10 19.42 15.80 11.64
C ASP A 10 18.89 15.29 13.00
N ASP A 11 17.58 15.43 13.21
CA ASP A 11 16.90 14.77 14.31
C ASP A 11 17.17 13.27 14.13
N PRO A 12 17.77 12.61 15.14
CA PRO A 12 17.98 11.17 15.12
C PRO A 12 16.75 10.42 14.61
N TYR A 13 16.96 9.33 13.87
CA TYR A 13 15.84 8.56 13.30
C TYR A 13 14.77 8.22 14.35
N ILE A 14 15.19 7.89 15.57
CA ILE A 14 14.29 7.59 16.68
C ILE A 14 13.41 8.80 17.09
N ASP A 15 13.97 10.00 17.11
CA ASP A 15 13.23 11.22 17.46
C ASP A 15 12.20 11.56 16.38
N ARG A 16 12.53 11.27 15.11
CA ARG A 16 11.58 11.36 14.00
C ARG A 16 10.42 10.39 14.20
N ILE A 17 10.70 9.13 14.52
CA ILE A 17 9.67 8.13 14.81
C ILE A 17 8.74 8.64 15.93
N ASP A 18 9.30 9.06 17.06
CA ASP A 18 8.53 9.57 18.20
C ASP A 18 7.66 10.78 17.82
N SER A 19 8.18 11.69 17.01
CA SER A 19 7.43 12.85 16.50
C SER A 19 6.24 12.42 15.64
N TYR A 20 6.43 11.48 14.71
CA TYR A 20 5.33 10.95 13.88
C TYR A 20 4.33 10.14 14.70
N GLN A 21 4.76 9.39 15.71
CA GLN A 21 3.87 8.68 16.62
C GLN A 21 2.98 9.66 17.39
N LYS A 22 3.55 10.74 17.94
CA LYS A 22 2.79 11.80 18.61
C LYS A 22 1.82 12.52 17.67
N LYS A 23 2.25 12.79 16.43
CA LYS A 23 1.44 13.50 15.44
C LYS A 23 0.25 12.68 14.95
N THR A 24 0.46 11.39 14.69
CA THR A 24 -0.55 10.50 14.07
C THR A 24 -1.35 9.72 15.10
N GLY A 25 -0.85 9.55 16.32
CA GLY A 25 -1.39 8.61 17.30
C GLY A 25 -1.15 7.14 16.96
N LEU A 26 -0.38 6.85 15.89
CA LEU A 26 -0.08 5.49 15.44
C LEU A 26 1.33 5.08 15.86
N THR A 27 1.57 3.77 15.95
CA THR A 27 2.90 3.23 16.25
C THR A 27 3.81 3.12 15.03
N GLU A 28 3.22 3.04 13.83
CA GLU A 28 3.93 2.98 12.55
C GLU A 28 2.98 3.35 11.39
N ALA A 29 3.52 3.37 10.16
CA ALA A 29 2.85 3.68 8.91
C ALA A 29 1.85 2.64 8.38
N ILE A 30 1.43 1.68 9.22
CA ILE A 30 0.34 0.77 8.87
C ILE A 30 -0.43 0.33 10.12
N GLN A 31 -1.75 0.26 10.01
CA GLN A 31 -2.62 -0.43 10.96
C GLN A 31 -3.09 -1.75 10.37
N THR A 32 -3.09 -2.80 11.18
CA THR A 32 -3.45 -4.16 10.75
C THR A 32 -4.43 -4.76 11.76
N GLY A 33 -5.43 -5.48 11.30
CA GLY A 33 -6.40 -6.13 12.18
C GLY A 33 -7.36 -7.03 11.43
N ILE A 34 -8.34 -7.54 12.19
CA ILE A 34 -9.47 -8.28 11.65
C ILE A 34 -10.73 -7.42 11.73
N GLY A 35 -11.65 -7.65 10.80
CA GLY A 35 -12.93 -6.95 10.77
C GLY A 35 -13.96 -7.76 10.01
N GLN A 36 -15.06 -7.09 9.66
CA GLN A 36 -16.10 -7.68 8.83
C GLN A 36 -16.48 -6.73 7.69
N LEU A 37 -16.55 -7.27 6.48
CA LEU A 37 -17.17 -6.62 5.33
C LEU A 37 -18.58 -7.18 5.18
N ASN A 38 -19.58 -6.44 5.68
CA ASN A 38 -20.99 -6.85 5.65
C ASN A 38 -21.24 -8.28 6.18
N GLY A 39 -20.59 -8.62 7.31
CA GLY A 39 -20.70 -9.95 7.95
C GLY A 39 -19.62 -10.95 7.50
N ILE A 40 -18.91 -10.68 6.40
CA ILE A 40 -17.81 -11.54 5.93
C ILE A 40 -16.55 -11.21 6.75
N PRO A 41 -15.97 -12.15 7.51
CA PRO A 41 -14.75 -11.90 8.26
C PRO A 41 -13.57 -11.68 7.31
N ILE A 42 -12.80 -10.62 7.55
CA ILE A 42 -11.65 -10.25 6.71
C ILE A 42 -10.43 -9.91 7.57
N ALA A 43 -9.24 -10.13 7.01
CA ALA A 43 -8.01 -9.53 7.48
C ALA A 43 -7.73 -8.24 6.69
N MET A 44 -7.40 -7.14 7.38
CA MET A 44 -7.21 -5.84 6.73
C MET A 44 -5.97 -5.10 7.21
N GLY A 45 -5.23 -4.53 6.27
CA GLY A 45 -4.13 -3.59 6.49
C GLY A 45 -4.45 -2.22 5.86
N VAL A 46 -4.19 -1.14 6.58
CA VAL A 46 -4.38 0.24 6.08
C VAL A 46 -3.13 1.05 6.36
N MET A 47 -2.43 1.45 5.29
CA MET A 47 -1.24 2.29 5.41
C MET A 47 -1.60 3.73 5.78
N GLU A 48 -0.72 4.40 6.52
CA GLU A 48 -0.88 5.80 6.93
C GLU A 48 0.22 6.65 6.31
N PHE A 49 -0.11 7.41 5.27
CA PHE A 49 0.85 8.28 4.59
C PHE A 49 1.37 9.41 5.50
N GLY A 50 0.56 9.88 6.46
CA GLY A 50 0.95 10.87 7.45
C GLY A 50 2.11 10.44 8.35
N PHE A 51 2.38 9.14 8.45
CA PHE A 51 3.51 8.58 9.17
C PHE A 51 4.69 8.39 8.23
N MET A 52 5.66 9.31 8.26
CA MET A 52 6.88 9.25 7.43
C MET A 52 6.61 8.97 5.94
N GLY A 53 5.55 9.55 5.37
CA GLY A 53 5.17 9.34 3.98
C GLY A 53 4.70 7.92 3.68
N GLY A 54 4.17 7.19 4.67
CA GLY A 54 3.72 5.81 4.49
C GLY A 54 4.86 4.85 4.17
N SER A 55 6.11 5.24 4.44
CA SER A 55 7.25 4.50 3.90
C SER A 55 7.43 3.14 4.58
N MET A 56 7.70 2.10 3.80
CA MET A 56 7.82 0.74 4.30
C MET A 56 9.21 0.49 4.89
N GLY A 57 9.28 0.37 6.22
CA GLY A 57 10.42 -0.16 6.97
C GLY A 57 10.16 -1.54 7.56
N SER A 58 11.06 -2.04 8.39
CA SER A 58 11.02 -3.38 8.99
C SER A 58 9.74 -3.63 9.79
N ALA A 59 9.28 -2.63 10.56
CA ALA A 59 8.06 -2.76 11.35
C ALA A 59 6.79 -2.85 10.47
N VAL A 60 6.70 -2.03 9.42
CA VAL A 60 5.60 -2.12 8.44
C VAL A 60 5.60 -3.48 7.76
N GLY A 61 6.78 -3.93 7.30
CA GLY A 61 6.92 -5.23 6.64
C GLY A 61 6.54 -6.40 7.53
N GLU A 62 7.00 -6.42 8.79
CA GLU A 62 6.60 -7.43 9.78
C GLU A 62 5.09 -7.42 10.07
N LYS A 63 4.47 -6.23 10.24
CA LYS A 63 3.02 -6.14 10.50
C LYS A 63 2.21 -6.70 9.32
N ILE A 64 2.61 -6.40 8.08
CA ILE A 64 1.97 -6.94 6.88
C ILE A 64 2.16 -8.46 6.81
N THR A 65 3.39 -8.96 6.99
CA THR A 65 3.67 -10.40 6.96
C THR A 65 2.85 -11.15 8.01
N ARG A 66 2.78 -10.67 9.26
CA ARG A 66 1.94 -11.28 10.31
C ARG A 66 0.46 -11.26 9.97
N LEU A 67 -0.03 -10.18 9.36
CA LEU A 67 -1.42 -10.12 8.91
C LEU A 67 -1.70 -11.19 7.86
N ILE A 68 -0.80 -11.37 6.88
CA ILE A 68 -0.92 -12.41 5.84
C ILE A 68 -0.88 -13.81 6.46
N GLU A 69 0.07 -14.09 7.34
CA GLU A 69 0.20 -15.40 8.01
C GLU A 69 -1.02 -15.70 8.90
N TYR A 70 -1.53 -14.68 9.59
CA TYR A 70 -2.76 -14.81 10.36
C TYR A 70 -3.97 -15.09 9.46
N ALA A 71 -4.13 -14.31 8.39
CA ALA A 71 -5.18 -14.52 7.39
C ALA A 71 -5.11 -15.93 6.79
N THR A 72 -3.88 -16.41 6.52
CA THR A 72 -3.64 -17.78 6.06
C THR A 72 -4.14 -18.80 7.08
N THR A 73 -3.75 -18.66 8.34
CA THR A 73 -4.09 -19.61 9.41
C THR A 73 -5.60 -19.63 9.67
N GLN A 74 -6.25 -18.48 9.59
CA GLN A 74 -7.69 -18.33 9.83
C GLN A 74 -8.54 -18.48 8.55
N SER A 75 -7.92 -18.77 7.41
CA SER A 75 -8.59 -18.86 6.09
C SER A 75 -9.43 -17.61 5.76
N LEU A 76 -8.90 -16.43 6.07
CA LEU A 76 -9.56 -15.16 5.83
C LEU A 76 -9.11 -14.54 4.52
N PRO A 77 -10.01 -13.95 3.72
CA PRO A 77 -9.61 -13.04 2.65
C PRO A 77 -8.87 -11.83 3.21
N LEU A 78 -7.95 -11.31 2.40
CA LEU A 78 -7.04 -10.23 2.78
C LEU A 78 -7.32 -8.97 1.96
N ILE A 79 -7.39 -7.82 2.62
CA ILE A 79 -7.43 -6.51 1.97
C ILE A 79 -6.28 -5.64 2.47
N ILE A 80 -5.50 -5.04 1.58
CA ILE A 80 -4.48 -4.05 1.96
C ILE A 80 -4.72 -2.73 1.22
N VAL A 81 -4.91 -1.65 1.96
CA VAL A 81 -4.98 -0.28 1.45
C VAL A 81 -3.58 0.33 1.47
N CYS A 82 -3.04 0.55 0.27
CA CYS A 82 -1.70 1.07 0.03
C CYS A 82 -1.70 2.60 -0.04
N ALA A 83 -0.78 3.21 0.71
CA ALA A 83 -0.48 4.63 0.67
C ALA A 83 0.99 4.81 1.10
N SER A 84 1.88 5.08 0.16
CA SER A 84 3.32 5.12 0.41
C SER A 84 4.09 5.94 -0.60
N GLY A 85 5.11 6.65 -0.12
CA GLY A 85 6.17 7.25 -0.91
C GLY A 85 7.32 6.29 -1.27
N GLY A 86 7.30 5.05 -0.78
CA GLY A 86 8.31 4.02 -1.08
C GLY A 86 8.94 3.38 0.16
N ALA A 87 10.21 2.99 0.05
CA ALA A 87 10.94 2.33 1.13
C ALA A 87 11.42 3.32 2.21
N ARG A 88 11.47 2.89 3.49
CA ARG A 88 12.00 3.69 4.61
C ARG A 88 13.53 3.77 4.49
N MET A 89 14.06 4.82 3.88
CA MET A 89 15.50 4.95 3.58
C MET A 89 16.39 4.84 4.81
N GLN A 90 15.90 5.25 5.99
CA GLN A 90 16.63 5.21 7.26
C GLN A 90 17.03 3.79 7.67
N GLU A 91 16.31 2.76 7.19
CA GLU A 91 16.62 1.36 7.48
C GLU A 91 17.33 0.66 6.30
N GLY A 92 17.64 1.39 5.23
CA GLY A 92 18.46 0.92 4.12
C GLY A 92 17.95 -0.38 3.47
N SER A 93 18.83 -1.37 3.38
CA SER A 93 18.53 -2.66 2.75
C SER A 93 17.43 -3.44 3.47
N LEU A 94 17.20 -3.21 4.78
CA LEU A 94 16.13 -3.88 5.51
C LEU A 94 14.75 -3.49 4.95
N SER A 95 14.57 -2.22 4.58
CA SER A 95 13.35 -1.74 3.92
C SER A 95 13.15 -2.39 2.56
N LEU A 96 14.21 -2.54 1.77
CA LEU A 96 14.16 -3.23 0.48
C LEU A 96 13.75 -4.69 0.66
N MET A 97 14.33 -5.39 1.63
CA MET A 97 14.04 -6.80 1.89
C MET A 97 12.59 -7.04 2.34
N GLN A 98 11.88 -6.03 2.84
CA GLN A 98 10.46 -6.18 3.14
C GLN A 98 9.62 -6.48 1.89
N MET A 99 10.03 -6.01 0.70
CA MET A 99 9.38 -6.38 -0.55
C MET A 99 9.41 -7.90 -0.75
N ALA A 100 10.60 -8.50 -0.68
CA ALA A 100 10.77 -9.94 -0.85
C ALA A 100 10.03 -10.75 0.23
N LYS A 101 10.09 -10.29 1.47
CA LYS A 101 9.43 -10.93 2.61
C LYS A 101 7.91 -10.98 2.44
N ILE A 102 7.28 -9.84 2.15
CA ILE A 102 5.83 -9.76 1.97
C ILE A 102 5.41 -10.57 0.74
N SER A 103 6.13 -10.43 -0.38
CA SER A 103 5.82 -11.20 -1.60
C SER A 103 5.91 -12.71 -1.38
N SER A 104 6.87 -13.18 -0.57
CA SER A 104 6.99 -14.59 -0.21
C SER A 104 5.79 -15.08 0.62
N ALA A 105 5.36 -14.29 1.60
CA ALA A 105 4.17 -14.61 2.39
C ALA A 105 2.90 -14.62 1.52
N LEU A 106 2.74 -13.63 0.63
CA LEU A 106 1.64 -13.58 -0.33
C LEU A 106 1.65 -14.77 -1.30
N TYR A 107 2.82 -15.20 -1.79
CA TYR A 107 2.93 -16.38 -2.62
C TYR A 107 2.36 -17.62 -1.91
N HIS A 108 2.68 -17.81 -0.63
CA HIS A 108 2.08 -18.90 0.14
C HIS A 108 0.56 -18.74 0.28
N PHE A 109 0.08 -17.54 0.63
CA PHE A 109 -1.34 -17.23 0.80
C PHE A 109 -2.16 -17.45 -0.49
N GLN A 110 -1.72 -16.90 -1.62
CA GLN A 110 -2.46 -16.92 -2.89
C GLN A 110 -2.24 -18.20 -3.70
N ILE A 111 -1.01 -18.68 -3.80
CA ILE A 111 -0.67 -19.75 -4.75
C ILE A 111 -0.78 -21.13 -4.10
N ILE A 112 -0.30 -21.26 -2.86
CA ILE A 112 -0.32 -22.55 -2.15
C ILE A 112 -1.68 -22.77 -1.49
N GLN A 113 -2.21 -21.76 -0.79
CA GLN A 113 -3.46 -21.87 -0.03
C GLN A 113 -4.70 -21.44 -0.81
N LYS A 114 -4.52 -20.72 -1.94
CA LYS A 114 -5.61 -20.26 -2.81
C LYS A 114 -6.59 -19.31 -2.12
N PHE A 115 -6.09 -18.48 -1.21
CA PHE A 115 -6.89 -17.42 -0.59
C PHE A 115 -6.85 -16.13 -1.40
N PHE A 116 -7.92 -15.36 -1.27
CA PHE A 116 -8.15 -14.13 -2.04
C PHE A 116 -7.50 -12.92 -1.38
N TYR A 117 -6.63 -12.23 -2.11
CA TYR A 117 -6.01 -10.97 -1.73
C TYR A 117 -6.46 -9.84 -2.66
N LEU A 118 -7.01 -8.77 -2.08
CA LEU A 118 -7.38 -7.55 -2.78
C LEU A 118 -6.47 -6.39 -2.34
N SER A 119 -5.81 -5.75 -3.31
CA SER A 119 -5.04 -4.53 -3.07
C SER A 119 -5.84 -3.29 -3.44
N ILE A 120 -5.80 -2.27 -2.58
CA ILE A 120 -6.45 -0.97 -2.83
C ILE A 120 -5.37 0.11 -2.88
N LEU A 121 -5.18 0.72 -4.04
CA LEU A 121 -4.20 1.76 -4.27
C LEU A 121 -4.82 3.12 -4.03
N THR A 122 -4.23 3.86 -3.11
CA THR A 122 -4.62 5.25 -2.82
C THR A 122 -3.46 6.20 -3.10
N SER A 123 -3.74 7.50 -3.05
CA SER A 123 -2.75 8.52 -3.40
C SER A 123 -1.88 8.90 -2.21
N PRO A 124 -0.53 8.88 -2.33
CA PRO A 124 0.25 8.25 -3.39
C PRO A 124 0.52 6.77 -3.07
N THR A 125 0.73 5.93 -4.10
CA THR A 125 1.30 4.58 -3.95
C THR A 125 2.51 4.43 -4.85
N THR A 126 3.71 4.51 -4.28
CA THR A 126 4.96 4.54 -5.05
C THR A 126 6.05 3.58 -4.59
N GLY A 127 7.07 3.41 -5.45
CA GLY A 127 8.32 2.76 -5.11
C GLY A 127 8.16 1.29 -4.78
N GLY A 128 8.77 0.87 -3.66
CA GLY A 128 8.79 -0.51 -3.23
C GLY A 128 7.40 -1.10 -2.95
N VAL A 129 6.42 -0.28 -2.54
CA VAL A 129 5.04 -0.74 -2.31
C VAL A 129 4.36 -1.10 -3.63
N THR A 130 4.44 -0.21 -4.63
CA THR A 130 3.93 -0.48 -5.99
C THR A 130 4.65 -1.66 -6.62
N ALA A 131 5.97 -1.79 -6.44
CA ALA A 131 6.74 -2.91 -6.99
C ALA A 131 6.68 -4.20 -6.16
N SER A 132 5.79 -4.28 -5.16
CA SER A 132 5.59 -5.50 -4.37
C SER A 132 4.10 -5.70 -4.09
N PHE A 133 3.70 -5.81 -2.82
CA PHE A 133 2.35 -6.21 -2.42
C PHE A 133 1.23 -5.32 -2.97
N GLY A 134 1.50 -4.06 -3.34
CA GLY A 134 0.51 -3.21 -3.99
C GLY A 134 0.04 -3.74 -5.37
N MET A 135 0.91 -4.45 -6.10
CA MET A 135 0.61 -4.99 -7.44
C MET A 135 0.50 -6.52 -7.48
N LEU A 136 0.40 -7.17 -6.32
CA LEU A 136 0.30 -8.64 -6.23
C LEU A 136 -1.10 -9.13 -5.83
N GLY A 137 -2.10 -8.25 -5.86
CA GLY A 137 -3.50 -8.63 -5.61
C GLY A 137 -4.00 -9.62 -6.64
N ASP A 138 -4.87 -10.55 -6.23
CA ASP A 138 -5.76 -11.28 -7.16
C ASP A 138 -6.70 -10.30 -7.87
N MET A 139 -7.04 -9.21 -7.18
CA MET A 139 -7.67 -8.02 -7.73
C MET A 139 -6.99 -6.76 -7.18
N ILE A 140 -6.78 -5.79 -8.06
CA ILE A 140 -6.17 -4.50 -7.75
C ILE A 140 -7.18 -3.39 -8.08
N VAL A 141 -7.59 -2.67 -7.04
CA VAL A 141 -8.52 -1.53 -7.13
C VAL A 141 -7.74 -0.25 -6.90
N ALA A 142 -7.98 0.79 -7.70
CA ALA A 142 -7.41 2.11 -7.49
C ALA A 142 -8.49 3.16 -7.20
N GLU A 143 -8.16 4.17 -6.39
CA GLU A 143 -9.03 5.34 -6.24
C GLU A 143 -8.82 6.36 -7.38
N PRO A 144 -9.88 7.07 -7.82
CA PRO A 144 -9.76 8.11 -8.85
C PRO A 144 -8.73 9.18 -8.49
N ASN A 145 -8.02 9.68 -9.51
CA ASN A 145 -6.97 10.70 -9.40
C ASN A 145 -5.81 10.31 -8.44
N ALA A 146 -5.63 9.03 -8.12
CA ALA A 146 -4.50 8.62 -7.29
C ALA A 146 -3.20 8.61 -8.09
N TYR A 147 -2.12 9.07 -7.45
CA TYR A 147 -0.77 9.03 -7.99
C TYR A 147 -0.11 7.69 -7.71
N ILE A 148 0.13 6.89 -8.77
CA ILE A 148 0.64 5.53 -8.66
C ILE A 148 1.88 5.41 -9.55
N ALA A 149 3.03 5.07 -8.97
CA ALA A 149 4.28 5.11 -9.72
C ALA A 149 5.39 4.25 -9.12
N PHE A 150 6.11 3.48 -9.92
CA PHE A 150 7.36 2.87 -9.42
C PHE A 150 8.40 3.95 -9.09
N ALA A 151 8.75 4.80 -10.06
CA ALA A 151 9.65 5.93 -9.88
C ALA A 151 8.86 7.24 -9.90
N GLY A 152 9.15 8.14 -8.95
CA GLY A 152 8.51 9.45 -8.90
C GLY A 152 8.87 10.31 -10.11
N LYS A 153 7.94 11.17 -10.55
CA LYS A 153 8.08 12.07 -11.71
C LYS A 153 9.45 12.76 -11.74
N ARG A 154 9.81 13.41 -10.62
CA ARG A 154 11.09 14.11 -10.46
C ARG A 154 12.31 13.23 -10.77
N VAL A 155 12.30 11.98 -10.33
CA VAL A 155 13.42 11.04 -10.55
C VAL A 155 13.55 10.68 -12.03
N ILE A 156 12.42 10.46 -12.69
CA ILE A 156 12.39 10.15 -14.13
C ILE A 156 12.92 11.34 -14.94
N GLU A 157 12.44 12.55 -14.65
CA GLU A 157 12.83 13.76 -15.38
C GLU A 157 14.32 14.06 -15.22
N GLN A 158 14.86 13.91 -14.01
CA GLN A 158 16.29 14.10 -13.74
C GLN A 158 17.16 13.05 -14.44
N THR A 159 16.68 11.81 -14.55
CA THR A 159 17.45 10.70 -15.15
C THR A 159 17.43 10.77 -16.67
N LEU A 160 16.27 11.08 -17.26
CA LEU A 160 16.06 11.06 -18.71
C LEU A 160 16.24 12.43 -19.37
N ASN A 161 16.34 13.50 -18.58
CA ASN A 161 16.38 14.89 -19.02
C ASN A 161 15.25 15.23 -20.00
N LYS A 162 14.04 14.71 -19.69
CA LYS A 162 12.80 14.87 -20.44
C LYS A 162 11.65 15.06 -19.48
N GLU A 163 10.69 15.88 -19.86
CA GLU A 163 9.47 16.07 -19.08
C GLU A 163 8.60 14.79 -19.11
N VAL A 164 8.07 14.44 -17.95
CA VAL A 164 7.07 13.38 -17.82
C VAL A 164 5.71 13.99 -18.13
N PRO A 165 4.97 13.45 -19.12
CA PRO A 165 3.64 13.97 -19.46
C PRO A 165 2.75 14.05 -18.23
N GLU A 166 2.05 15.17 -18.10
CA GLU A 166 1.05 15.37 -17.05
C GLU A 166 -0.01 14.26 -17.10
N GLY A 167 -0.46 13.79 -15.93
CA GLY A 167 -1.42 12.68 -15.83
C GLY A 167 -0.85 11.28 -16.12
N SER A 168 0.39 11.11 -16.61
CA SER A 168 0.92 9.79 -17.01
C SER A 168 1.13 8.79 -15.85
N GLN A 169 1.06 9.27 -14.62
CA GLN A 169 1.16 8.47 -13.38
C GLN A 169 -0.12 8.56 -12.53
N GLU A 170 -1.19 9.10 -13.11
CA GLU A 170 -2.51 9.14 -12.49
C GLU A 170 -3.31 7.89 -12.85
N THR A 171 -4.25 7.57 -11.98
CA THR A 171 -5.01 6.32 -12.03
C THR A 171 -5.73 6.12 -13.35
N GLU A 172 -6.31 7.18 -13.91
CA GLU A 172 -7.08 7.15 -15.16
C GLU A 172 -6.21 6.75 -16.34
N TYR A 173 -5.04 7.37 -16.49
CA TYR A 173 -4.10 7.01 -17.56
C TYR A 173 -3.57 5.58 -17.40
N LEU A 174 -3.27 5.17 -16.16
CA LEU A 174 -2.74 3.83 -15.87
C LEU A 174 -3.78 2.72 -16.04
N PHE A 175 -5.04 3.03 -15.76
CA PHE A 175 -6.16 2.11 -16.00
C PHE A 175 -6.32 1.80 -17.49
N ASP A 176 -6.21 2.81 -18.36
CA ASP A 176 -6.20 2.63 -19.81
C ASP A 176 -5.01 1.77 -20.31
N LYS A 177 -3.96 1.60 -19.50
CA LYS A 177 -2.82 0.71 -19.77
C LYS A 177 -2.98 -0.68 -19.15
N GLY A 178 -4.08 -0.96 -18.47
CA GLY A 178 -4.38 -2.25 -17.86
C GLY A 178 -3.55 -2.57 -16.63
N LEU A 179 -3.12 -1.55 -15.86
CA LEU A 179 -2.34 -1.79 -14.64
C LEU A 179 -3.17 -2.35 -13.47
N PHE A 180 -4.47 -2.07 -13.41
CA PHE A 180 -5.36 -2.48 -12.33
C PHE A 180 -6.74 -2.82 -12.88
N ASP A 181 -7.54 -3.55 -12.09
CA ASP A 181 -8.82 -4.12 -12.53
C ASP A 181 -9.97 -3.12 -12.45
N LEU A 182 -9.97 -2.24 -11.44
CA LEU A 182 -11.07 -1.31 -11.19
C LEU A 182 -10.57 0.06 -10.72
N VAL A 183 -11.27 1.11 -11.14
CA VAL A 183 -11.15 2.46 -10.57
C VAL A 183 -12.45 2.80 -9.84
N VAL A 184 -12.39 2.93 -8.51
CA VAL A 184 -13.59 3.02 -7.68
C VAL A 184 -13.54 4.23 -6.75
N PRO A 185 -14.51 5.16 -6.84
CA PRO A 185 -14.63 6.26 -5.89
C PRO A 185 -14.82 5.77 -4.45
N ARG A 186 -14.17 6.41 -3.49
CA ARG A 186 -14.21 6.03 -2.06
C ARG A 186 -15.62 5.85 -1.50
N LYS A 187 -16.58 6.68 -1.93
CA LYS A 187 -17.98 6.63 -1.47
C LYS A 187 -18.68 5.32 -1.84
N THR A 188 -18.33 4.73 -2.98
CA THR A 188 -18.94 3.49 -3.49
C THR A 188 -18.06 2.27 -3.24
N LEU A 189 -16.80 2.47 -2.80
CA LEU A 189 -15.81 1.41 -2.60
C LEU A 189 -16.35 0.26 -1.75
N LYS A 190 -16.99 0.53 -0.61
CA LYS A 190 -17.54 -0.54 0.24
C LYS A 190 -18.59 -1.40 -0.48
N SER A 191 -19.45 -0.79 -1.31
CA SER A 191 -20.48 -1.52 -2.08
C SER A 191 -19.81 -2.42 -3.12
N VAL A 192 -18.86 -1.87 -3.86
CA VAL A 192 -18.13 -2.62 -4.91
C VAL A 192 -17.32 -3.77 -4.30
N LEU A 193 -16.64 -3.54 -3.18
CA LEU A 193 -15.92 -4.60 -2.48
C LEU A 193 -16.87 -5.73 -2.04
N ASN A 194 -18.11 -5.41 -1.63
CA ASN A 194 -19.08 -6.43 -1.31
C ASN A 194 -19.45 -7.27 -2.54
N GLU A 195 -19.74 -6.63 -3.67
CA GLU A 195 -20.06 -7.33 -4.92
C GLU A 195 -18.92 -8.22 -5.40
N VAL A 196 -17.67 -7.75 -5.27
CA VAL A 196 -16.48 -8.55 -5.56
C VAL A 196 -16.41 -9.78 -4.65
N PHE A 197 -16.61 -9.60 -3.34
CA PHE A 197 -16.55 -10.71 -2.40
C PHE A 197 -17.69 -11.72 -2.63
N ASP A 198 -18.90 -11.25 -2.91
CA ASP A 198 -20.04 -12.09 -3.29
C ASP A 198 -19.72 -12.89 -4.57
N PHE A 199 -19.11 -12.27 -5.58
CA PHE A 199 -18.67 -12.93 -6.81
C PHE A 199 -17.64 -14.04 -6.55
N HIS A 200 -16.72 -13.82 -5.60
CA HIS A 200 -15.75 -14.83 -5.15
C HIS A 200 -16.34 -15.86 -4.16
N SER A 201 -17.66 -15.93 -4.02
CA SER A 201 -18.38 -16.88 -3.15
C SER A 201 -18.07 -16.73 -1.67
N PHE A 202 -17.66 -15.53 -1.23
CA PHE A 202 -17.63 -15.17 0.18
C PHE A 202 -19.00 -14.67 0.58
N PHE A 203 -19.72 -15.44 1.40
CA PHE A 203 -21.07 -15.08 1.84
C PHE A 203 -21.08 -14.72 3.32
N SER A 204 -21.94 -13.77 3.71
CA SER A 204 -22.30 -13.58 5.10
C SER A 204 -23.06 -14.80 5.61
N LEU A 205 -22.71 -15.30 6.80
CA LEU A 205 -23.50 -16.30 7.52
C LEU A 205 -24.88 -15.77 7.93
#